data_AF-A0A3L7SBJ6-F1
#
_entry.id   AF-A0A3L7SBJ6-F1
#
_cell.length_a   1.000
_cell.length_b   1.000
_cell.length_c   1.000
_cell.angle_alpha   90.00
_cell.angle_beta   90.00
_cell.angle_gamma   90.00
#
_symmetry.space_group_name_H-M   'P 1'
#
loop_
_entity.id
_entity.type
_entity.pdbx_description
1 polymer ?
#
loop_
_entity_poly.entity_id
_entity_poly.type
_entity_poly.pdbx_seq_one_letter_code
_entity_poly.pdbx_strand_id
1 'polypeptide(L)' 'MSDHGQERLLRIGVPSKGRLAEIAAVLLADAGLAFRRTDRSLFARCKDMPVEITFLRTDDIPVLTAEGAIDLGITGA' A
#
# COMPACT_ATOMS: atom_id res chain seq x y z
N MET A 1 4.45 7.76 30.62
CA MET A 1 3.60 8.68 29.85
C MET A 1 3.66 8.22 28.42
N SER A 2 2.62 7.49 28.00
CA SER A 2 2.59 6.78 26.72
C SER A 2 2.49 7.77 25.57
N ASP A 3 3.45 7.69 24.66
CA ASP A 3 3.55 8.47 23.43
C ASP A 3 2.28 8.33 22.60
N HIS A 4 1.42 9.36 22.62
CA HIS A 4 0.27 9.52 21.73
C HIS A 4 0.58 10.74 20.86
N GLY A 5 1.00 10.55 19.61
CA GLY A 5 1.20 11.70 18.73
C GLY A 5 1.69 11.47 17.31
N GLN A 6 2.32 10.34 16.98
CA GLN A 6 2.68 10.07 15.59
C GLN A 6 1.51 9.33 14.93
N GLU A 7 0.75 10.02 14.06
CA GLU A 7 -0.23 9.35 13.20
C GLU A 7 0.50 8.29 12.38
N ARG A 8 0.42 7.03 12.82
CA ARG A 8 1.02 5.91 12.10
C ARG A 8 0.23 5.71 10.83
N LEU A 9 0.87 6.01 9.70
CA LEU A 9 0.34 5.68 8.38
C LEU A 9 0.18 4.16 8.27
N LEU A 10 -1.01 3.71 7.88
CA LEU A 10 -1.24 2.34 7.44
C LEU A 10 -0.58 2.14 6.07
N ARG A 11 0.42 1.27 6.01
CA ARG A 11 1.19 0.98 4.81
C ARG A 11 0.64 -0.26 4.11
N ILE A 12 0.08 -0.08 2.92
CA ILE A 12 -0.51 -1.14 2.10
C ILE A 12 0.40 -1.44 0.91
N GLY A 13 0.98 -2.64 0.86
CA GLY A 13 1.75 -3.12 -0.27
C GLY A 13 0.84 -3.62 -1.40
N VAL A 14 1.03 -3.14 -2.62
CA VAL A 14 0.33 -3.64 -3.81
C VAL A 14 1.30 -3.98 -4.94
N PRO A 15 0.93 -4.89 -5.85
CA PRO A 15 1.79 -5.21 -6.98
C PRO A 15 2.00 -3.96 -7.85
N SER A 16 3.24 -3.76 -8.25
CA SER A 16 3.66 -2.61 -9.05
C SER A 16 3.18 -2.68 -10.49
N LYS A 17 2.91 -3.86 -11.04
CA LYS A 17 2.53 -4.04 -12.45
C LYS A 17 1.75 -5.33 -12.69
N GLY A 18 1.17 -5.43 -13.89
CA GLY A 18 0.44 -6.61 -14.37
C GLY A 18 -1.01 -6.66 -13.90
N ARG A 19 -1.70 -7.74 -14.24
CA ARG A 19 -3.15 -7.90 -14.02
C ARG A 19 -3.57 -7.74 -12.55
N LEU A 20 -2.77 -8.26 -11.60
CA LEU A 20 -3.11 -8.12 -10.18
C LEU A 20 -2.98 -6.68 -9.69
N ALA A 21 -2.06 -5.88 -10.26
CA ALA A 21 -1.94 -4.46 -9.94
C ALA A 21 -3.18 -3.67 -10.38
N GLU A 22 -3.72 -3.98 -11.56
CA GLU A 22 -4.95 -3.35 -12.08
C GLU A 22 -6.16 -3.69 -11.21
N ILE A 23 -6.32 -4.97 -10.85
CA ILE A 23 -7.41 -5.42 -9.97
C ILE A 23 -7.28 -4.78 -8.58
N ALA A 24 -6.06 -4.74 -8.03
CA ALA A 24 -5.80 -4.11 -6.74
C ALA A 24 -6.14 -2.61 -6.76
N ALA A 25 -5.77 -1.89 -7.84
CA ALA A 25 -6.10 -0.47 -7.96
C ALA A 25 -7.61 -0.21 -7.98
N VAL A 26 -8.39 -1.05 -8.69
CA VAL A 26 -9.87 -0.97 -8.68
C VAL A 26 -10.42 -1.26 -7.28
N LEU A 27 -9.96 -2.31 -6.62
CA LEU A 27 -10.40 -2.66 -5.27
C LEU A 27 -10.13 -1.53 -4.26
N LEU A 28 -8.93 -0.93 -4.30
CA LEU A 28 -8.59 0.19 -3.43
C LEU A 28 -9.47 1.41 -3.73
N ALA A 29 -9.75 1.70 -4.99
CA ALA A 29 -10.64 2.79 -5.38
C ALA A 29 -12.08 2.56 -4.87
N ASP A 30 -12.62 1.35 -5.02
CA ASP A 30 -13.95 0.97 -4.52
C ASP A 30 -14.04 1.04 -2.98
N ALA A 31 -12.92 0.78 -2.30
CA ALA A 31 -12.79 0.95 -0.85
C ALA A 31 -12.62 2.42 -0.40
N GLY A 32 -12.66 3.39 -1.32
CA GLY A 32 -12.49 4.82 -1.03
C GLY A 32 -11.03 5.26 -0.84
N LEU A 33 -10.05 4.40 -1.12
CA LEU A 33 -8.62 4.69 -1.02
C LEU A 33 -8.16 5.44 -2.28
N ALA A 34 -8.46 6.74 -2.34
CA ALA A 34 -8.09 7.57 -3.47
C ALA A 34 -6.63 8.06 -3.37
N PHE A 35 -5.78 7.66 -4.31
CA PHE A 35 -4.39 8.11 -4.43
C PHE A 35 -4.03 8.38 -5.90
N ARG A 36 -2.99 9.19 -6.12
CA ARG A 36 -2.44 9.43 -7.46
C ARG A 36 -1.09 8.71 -7.58
N ARG A 37 -1.02 7.76 -8.51
CA ARG A 37 0.23 7.10 -8.87
C ARG A 37 0.94 7.86 -9.99
N THR A 38 2.26 8.00 -9.89
CA THR A 38 3.12 8.41 -11.01
C THR A 38 4.02 7.24 -11.41
N ASP A 39 4.45 7.15 -12.67
CA ASP A 39 5.18 5.97 -13.16
C ASP A 39 6.49 5.68 -12.42
N ARG A 40 7.06 6.68 -11.74
CA ARG A 40 8.32 6.57 -10.98
C ARG A 40 8.14 6.53 -9.46
N SER A 41 6.92 6.66 -8.94
CA SER A 41 6.69 6.68 -7.50
C SER A 41 6.67 5.27 -6.91
N LEU A 42 7.49 5.04 -5.87
CA LEU A 42 7.43 3.84 -5.04
C LEU A 42 6.28 3.87 -4.03
N PHE A 43 5.83 5.07 -3.66
CA PHE A 43 4.79 5.30 -2.65
C PHE A 43 3.76 6.31 -3.17
N ALA A 44 2.50 6.16 -2.74
CA ALA A 44 1.45 7.15 -2.95
C ALA A 44 0.60 7.28 -1.69
N ARG A 45 0.43 8.50 -1.18
CA ARG A 45 -0.48 8.74 -0.04
C ARG A 45 -1.92 8.83 -0.52
N CYS A 46 -2.82 8.25 0.27
CA CYS A 46 -4.24 8.46 0.09
C CYS A 46 -4.61 9.89 0.50
N LYS A 47 -5.56 10.48 -0.22
CA LYS A 47 -6.11 11.78 0.15
C LYS A 47 -7.02 11.61 1.36
N ASP A 48 -6.94 12.53 2.33
CA ASP A 48 -7.86 12.64 3.47
C ASP A 48 -7.81 11.45 4.47
N MET A 49 -6.80 10.58 4.38
CA MET A 49 -6.66 9.41 5.26
C MET A 49 -5.20 9.06 5.58
N PRO A 50 -4.88 8.50 6.77
CA PRO A 50 -3.53 8.10 7.14
C PRO A 50 -3.13 6.77 6.50
N VAL A 51 -3.18 6.68 5.16
CA VAL A 51 -2.87 5.47 4.40
C VAL A 51 -1.83 5.77 3.32
N GLU A 52 -0.81 4.91 3.22
CA GLU A 52 0.22 4.97 2.18
C GLU A 52 0.22 3.67 1.38
N ILE A 53 0.10 3.80 0.06
CA ILE A 53 0.21 2.70 -0.89
C ILE A 53 1.67 2.56 -1.30
N THR A 54 2.22 1.35 -1.15
CA THR A 54 3.58 1.00 -1.58
C THR A 54 3.52 0.07 -2.78
N PHE A 55 4.15 0.44 -3.89
CA PHE A 55 4.17 -0.36 -5.11
C PHE A 55 5.38 -1.31 -5.11
N LEU A 56 5.12 -2.61 -4.99
CA LEU A 56 6.13 -3.64 -4.76
C LEU A 56 6.17 -4.69 -5.87
N ARG A 57 7.21 -5.53 -5.90
CA ARG A 57 7.10 -6.79 -6.65
C ARG A 57 6.26 -7.75 -5.83
N THR A 58 5.46 -8.56 -6.51
CA THR A 58 4.56 -9.53 -5.89
C THR A 58 5.27 -10.41 -4.86
N ASP A 59 6.48 -10.88 -5.20
CA ASP A 59 7.29 -11.77 -4.36
C ASP A 59 7.87 -11.08 -3.11
N ASP A 60 8.01 -9.74 -3.14
CA ASP A 60 8.55 -8.98 -2.01
C ASP A 60 7.48 -8.71 -0.93
N ILE A 61 6.19 -8.77 -1.29
CA ILE A 61 5.07 -8.39 -0.40
C ILE A 61 5.01 -9.26 0.88
N PRO A 62 5.10 -10.61 0.83
CA PRO A 62 5.09 -11.42 2.04
C PRO A 62 6.25 -11.12 2.98
N VAL A 63 7.46 -10.94 2.43
CA VAL A 63 8.67 -10.65 3.20
C VAL A 63 8.54 -9.29 3.90
N LEU A 64 8.16 -8.26 3.16
CA LEU A 64 8.01 -6.91 3.70
C LEU A 64 6.88 -6.79 4.72
N THR A 65 5.85 -7.64 4.61
CA THR A 65 4.80 -7.77 5.63
C THR A 65 5.36 -8.41 6.91
N ALA A 66 6.11 -9.50 6.77
CA ALA A 66 6.72 -10.21 7.90
C ALA A 66 7.75 -9.36 8.66
N GLU A 67 8.48 -8.50 7.94
CA GLU A 67 9.44 -7.55 8.51
C GLU A 67 8.80 -6.29 9.12
N GLY A 68 7.49 -6.08 8.92
CA GLY A 68 6.78 -4.88 9.37
C GLY A 68 7.11 -3.62 8.59
N ALA A 69 7.72 -3.75 7.40
CA ALA A 69 7.97 -2.64 6.49
C ALA A 69 6.65 -2.12 5.87
N ILE A 70 5.69 -3.03 5.65
CA ILE A 70 4.28 -2.74 5.35
C ILE A 70 3.37 -3.43 6.37
N ASP A 71 2.17 -2.90 6.57
CA ASP A 71 1.21 -3.44 7.54
C ASP A 71 0.33 -4.55 6.94
N LEU A 72 0.06 -4.48 5.63
CA LEU A 72 -0.64 -5.51 4.87
C LEU A 72 -0.28 -5.42 3.38
N GLY A 73 -0.58 -6.46 2.60
CA GLY A 73 -0.41 -6.38 1.16
C GLY A 73 -1.25 -7.36 0.33
N ILE A 74 -1.41 -7.01 -0.95
CA ILE A 74 -2.15 -7.78 -1.95
C ILE A 74 -1.15 -8.54 -2.82
N THR A 75 -1.18 -9.87 -2.82
CA THR A 75 -0.27 -10.70 -3.62
C THR A 75 -0.99 -11.94 -4.16
N GLY A 76 -0.33 -12.68 -5.06
CA GLY A 76 -0.85 -13.95 -5.59
C GLY A 76 -0.72 -15.09 -4.60
N ALA A 77 -1.38 -16.22 -4.90
CA ALA A 77 -1.24 -17.48 -4.15
C ALA A 77 0.06 -18.21 -4.49
#